data_AF-A0A8T6ZVL8-F1
#
_entry.id   AF-A0A8T6ZVL8-F1
#
_cell.length_a   1.000
_cell.length_b   1.000
_cell.length_c   1.000
_cell.angle_alpha   90.00
_cell.angle_beta   90.00
_cell.angle_gamma   90.00
#
_symmetry.space_group_name_H-M   'P 1'
#
loop_
_entity.id
_entity.type
_entity.pdbx_description
1 polymer ?
#
loop_
_entity_poly.entity_id
_entity_poly.type
_entity_poly.pdbx_seq_one_letter_code
_entity_poly.pdbx_strand_id
1 'polypeptide(L)'
;MRIKIERTLGSALLLSLVLCTPRITKAHHSVFPYDMQTFTELEGVLTEVQWRNPHIRLRIAAEDGSGTTVEWELEGDSTNAAARRGLTRDSFSVGDRVRVAGNPSNRGLETMLVTHILLPNGEEHLIHERSRPFRWTEAISSPSANGDRDIFRVWGFGSPHRPTRPFVFTESAARARAAWNADTDMLALRCIAPGMPNAVLNPYPIEFIDEGDWIRLRIEQWNATLMIDMVSERVPEDAVPSLHGYSLGSWEGDTLVVTTSHIDFPYVDDEGTPLSADAVITERFTVSEDGSEIQHELTVTDPENFVEPAVVYGTWSWVPGIEVGTFECEPG
;
A
#
# COMPACT_ATOMS: atom_id res chain seq x y z
N MET A 1 34.40 23.50 -73.25
CA MET A 1 32.96 23.77 -73.46
C MET A 1 32.19 23.09 -72.33
N ARG A 2 31.37 23.86 -71.61
CA ARG A 2 30.71 23.48 -70.34
C ARG A 2 29.81 22.26 -70.51
N ILE A 3 29.86 21.31 -69.57
CA ILE A 3 28.72 20.44 -69.26
C ILE A 3 28.55 20.46 -67.74
N LYS A 4 27.51 21.18 -67.29
CA LYS A 4 26.91 21.07 -65.96
C LYS A 4 26.04 19.82 -65.95
N ILE A 5 26.13 19.01 -64.90
CA ILE A 5 25.05 18.08 -64.53
C ILE A 5 24.65 18.44 -63.10
N GLU A 6 23.41 18.87 -62.95
CA GLU A 6 22.76 19.20 -61.70
C GLU A 6 22.01 17.97 -61.15
N ARG A 7 22.13 17.77 -59.84
CA ARG A 7 21.14 17.23 -58.86
C ARG A 7 20.46 15.88 -59.13
N THR A 8 20.55 14.99 -58.15
CA THR A 8 19.37 14.28 -57.63
C THR A 8 19.57 13.82 -56.18
N LEU A 9 18.48 13.96 -55.41
CA LEU A 9 18.30 13.67 -53.99
C LEU A 9 18.48 12.18 -53.66
N GLY A 10 18.92 11.92 -52.43
CA GLY A 10 18.79 10.62 -51.77
C GLY A 10 18.77 10.81 -50.26
N SER A 11 17.66 11.34 -49.73
CA SER A 11 17.37 11.39 -48.29
C SER A 11 17.36 9.97 -47.72
N ALA A 12 18.39 9.60 -46.98
CA ALA A 12 18.36 8.38 -46.17
C ALA A 12 17.50 8.66 -44.93
N LEU A 13 16.24 8.27 -45.02
CA LEU A 13 15.27 8.23 -43.93
C LEU A 13 15.79 7.25 -42.86
N LEU A 14 16.41 7.78 -41.79
CA LEU A 14 16.72 7.00 -40.59
C LEU A 14 15.39 6.63 -39.94
N LEU A 15 14.94 5.41 -40.22
CA LEU A 15 13.80 4.77 -39.61
C LEU A 15 14.05 4.74 -38.09
N SER A 16 13.44 5.68 -37.38
CA SER A 16 13.47 5.74 -35.92
C SER A 16 12.70 4.52 -35.44
N LEU A 17 13.42 3.47 -35.06
CA LEU A 17 12.85 2.33 -34.38
C LEU A 17 12.36 2.84 -33.03
N VAL A 18 11.09 3.25 -32.96
CA VAL A 18 10.41 3.53 -31.70
C VAL A 18 10.39 2.20 -30.95
N LEU A 19 11.36 2.03 -30.05
CA LEU A 19 11.28 0.97 -29.04
C LEU A 19 10.01 1.25 -28.25
N CYS A 20 8.97 0.46 -28.52
CA CYS A 20 7.91 0.22 -27.56
C CYS A 20 8.57 -0.41 -26.34
N THR A 21 9.00 0.44 -25.41
CA THR A 21 9.30 0.00 -24.06
C THR A 21 7.99 -0.54 -23.50
N PRO A 22 7.95 -1.79 -22.99
CA PRO A 22 6.79 -2.26 -22.28
C PRO A 22 6.58 -1.30 -21.09
N ARG A 23 5.43 -0.63 -21.06
CA ARG A 23 5.01 0.14 -19.90
C ARG A 23 4.85 -0.87 -18.77
N ILE A 24 5.75 -0.82 -17.80
CA ILE A 24 5.62 -1.55 -16.54
C ILE A 24 4.37 -0.99 -15.86
N THR A 25 3.31 -1.78 -15.83
CA THR A 25 2.08 -1.46 -15.11
C THR A 25 2.29 -1.58 -13.61
N LYS A 26 1.58 -0.70 -12.90
CA LYS A 26 1.78 -0.22 -11.53
C LYS A 26 1.55 -1.29 -10.46
N ALA A 27 2.28 -1.10 -9.36
CA ALA A 27 2.19 -1.77 -8.06
C ALA A 27 0.77 -1.80 -7.43
N HIS A 28 0.54 -2.85 -6.64
CA HIS A 28 -0.67 -3.37 -5.99
C HIS A 28 -1.09 -2.65 -4.69
N HIS A 29 -2.41 -2.59 -4.49
CA HIS A 29 -3.27 -2.46 -3.28
C HIS A 29 -4.71 -2.22 -3.82
N SER A 30 -5.09 -3.07 -4.79
CA SER A 30 -6.03 -2.91 -5.91
C SER A 30 -6.70 -1.54 -6.16
N VAL A 31 -5.91 -0.52 -6.50
CA VAL A 31 -6.42 0.65 -7.26
C VAL A 31 -6.54 0.36 -8.77
N PHE A 32 -6.36 -0.91 -9.18
CA PHE A 32 -6.32 -1.36 -10.57
C PHE A 32 -7.57 -1.00 -11.40
N PRO A 33 -8.81 -1.00 -10.87
CA PRO A 33 -9.96 -0.61 -11.67
C PRO A 33 -10.05 0.90 -11.89
N TYR A 34 -9.14 1.72 -11.31
CA TYR A 34 -9.22 3.17 -11.34
C TYR A 34 -8.14 3.82 -12.22
N ASP A 35 -8.51 4.91 -12.89
CA ASP A 35 -7.60 5.76 -13.63
C ASP A 35 -6.87 6.71 -12.68
N MET A 36 -5.65 6.32 -12.34
CA MET A 36 -4.78 7.08 -11.44
C MET A 36 -4.21 8.37 -12.06
N GLN A 37 -4.51 8.69 -13.32
CA GLN A 37 -4.12 9.95 -13.99
C GLN A 37 -5.24 10.99 -13.95
N THR A 38 -6.50 10.54 -13.94
CA THR A 38 -7.67 11.40 -13.91
C THR A 38 -8.14 11.63 -12.47
N PHE A 39 -8.51 12.86 -12.15
CA PHE A 39 -9.05 13.22 -10.84
C PHE A 39 -10.37 13.96 -11.02
N THR A 40 -11.46 13.36 -10.53
CA THR A 40 -12.83 13.80 -10.76
C THR A 40 -13.45 14.28 -9.46
N GLU A 41 -14.22 15.36 -9.54
CA GLU A 41 -15.12 15.82 -8.47
C GLU A 41 -16.55 15.43 -8.80
N LEU A 42 -17.29 15.00 -7.78
CA LEU A 42 -18.73 14.76 -7.85
C LEU A 42 -19.40 15.47 -6.68
N GLU A 43 -20.60 15.99 -6.91
CA GLU A 43 -21.51 16.46 -5.87
C GLU A 43 -22.79 15.66 -5.96
N GLY A 44 -23.24 15.10 -4.84
CA GLY A 44 -24.37 14.20 -4.83
C GLY A 44 -24.97 13.99 -3.45
N VAL A 45 -26.06 13.23 -3.42
CA VAL A 45 -26.73 12.82 -2.18
C VAL A 45 -26.27 11.41 -1.82
N LEU A 46 -25.83 11.21 -0.59
CA LEU A 46 -25.42 9.91 -0.07
C LEU A 46 -26.62 8.96 0.02
N THR A 47 -26.61 7.86 -0.73
CA THR A 47 -27.71 6.88 -0.80
C THR A 47 -27.42 5.62 0.01
N GLU A 48 -26.15 5.24 0.18
CA GLU A 48 -25.74 4.05 0.94
C GLU A 48 -24.40 4.25 1.64
N VAL A 49 -24.24 3.61 2.81
CA VAL A 49 -23.01 3.59 3.60
C VAL A 49 -22.73 2.16 4.06
N GLN A 50 -21.62 1.59 3.61
CA GLN A 50 -21.03 0.37 4.13
C GLN A 50 -19.76 0.73 4.91
N TRP A 51 -19.88 0.85 6.23
CA TRP A 51 -18.79 1.20 7.13
C TRP A 51 -18.19 -0.06 7.76
N ARG A 52 -17.44 -0.83 6.97
CA ARG A 52 -16.81 -2.08 7.38
C ARG A 52 -15.44 -2.23 6.72
N ASN A 53 -14.59 -3.09 7.26
CA ASN A 53 -13.29 -3.41 6.66
C ASN A 53 -13.47 -4.53 5.60
N PRO A 54 -12.58 -4.62 4.58
CA PRO A 54 -11.32 -3.88 4.43
C PRO A 54 -11.46 -2.46 3.85
N HIS A 55 -12.58 -2.14 3.21
CA HIS A 55 -12.82 -0.84 2.57
C HIS A 55 -14.21 -0.29 2.89
N ILE A 56 -14.27 0.99 3.27
CA ILE A 56 -15.51 1.75 3.33
C ILE A 56 -16.05 1.88 1.90
N ARG A 57 -17.31 1.46 1.68
CA ARG A 57 -18.03 1.74 0.42
C ARG A 57 -19.16 2.73 0.67
N LEU A 58 -19.26 3.74 -0.18
CA LEU A 58 -20.35 4.71 -0.18
C LEU A 58 -21.06 4.67 -1.53
N ARG A 59 -22.36 4.96 -1.56
CA ARG A 59 -23.06 5.28 -2.81
C ARG A 59 -23.58 6.70 -2.79
N ILE A 60 -23.41 7.42 -3.89
CA ILE A 60 -23.98 8.75 -4.06
C ILE A 60 -24.82 8.82 -5.33
N ALA A 61 -25.94 9.52 -5.27
CA ALA A 61 -26.69 9.95 -6.44
C ALA A 61 -26.18 11.34 -6.86
N ALA A 62 -25.48 11.41 -8.00
CA ALA A 62 -24.89 12.63 -8.53
C ALA A 62 -25.45 12.94 -9.93
N GLU A 63 -25.61 14.22 -10.27
CA GLU A 63 -25.99 14.62 -11.62
C GLU A 63 -24.78 14.58 -12.55
N ASP A 64 -24.96 14.01 -13.74
CA ASP A 64 -23.97 14.10 -14.81
C ASP A 64 -24.05 15.45 -15.55
N GLY A 65 -23.15 15.68 -16.51
CA GLY A 65 -23.13 16.90 -17.33
C GLY A 65 -24.37 17.09 -18.22
N SER A 66 -25.28 16.11 -18.29
CA SER A 66 -26.57 16.18 -19.00
C SER A 66 -27.75 16.51 -18.08
N GLY A 67 -27.53 16.59 -16.76
CA GLY A 67 -28.58 16.74 -15.74
C GLY A 67 -29.29 15.43 -15.39
N THR A 68 -28.75 14.28 -15.82
CA THR A 68 -29.27 12.96 -15.44
C THR A 68 -28.63 12.53 -14.13
N THR A 69 -29.44 12.13 -13.16
CA THR A 69 -28.93 11.56 -11.91
C THR A 69 -28.46 10.11 -12.14
N VAL A 70 -27.20 9.86 -11.82
CA VAL A 70 -26.55 8.55 -11.87
C VAL A 70 -26.05 8.17 -10.48
N GLU A 71 -26.13 6.87 -10.16
CA GLU A 71 -25.58 6.34 -8.90
C GLU A 71 -24.11 5.99 -9.08
N TRP A 72 -23.27 6.48 -8.17
CA TRP A 72 -21.84 6.23 -8.13
C TRP A 72 -21.48 5.40 -6.92
N GLU A 73 -20.65 4.37 -7.13
CA GLU A 73 -20.03 3.62 -6.03
C GLU A 73 -18.63 4.17 -5.73
N LEU A 74 -18.41 4.53 -4.47
CA LEU A 74 -17.17 5.12 -4.00
C LEU A 74 -16.48 4.14 -3.05
N GLU A 75 -15.21 3.85 -3.32
CA GLU A 75 -14.37 2.98 -2.49
C GLU A 75 -13.31 3.81 -1.77
N GLY A 76 -13.30 3.73 -0.45
CA GLY A 76 -12.32 4.37 0.42
C GLY A 76 -11.39 3.36 1.10
N ASP A 77 -10.64 3.84 2.08
CA ASP A 77 -9.77 3.03 2.93
C ASP A 77 -10.57 2.24 3.97
N SER A 78 -9.87 1.58 4.89
CA SER A 78 -10.44 0.99 6.09
C SER A 78 -11.11 2.00 7.03
N THR A 79 -11.98 1.48 7.89
CA THR A 79 -12.66 2.25 8.93
C THR A 79 -11.69 2.93 9.90
N ASN A 80 -10.62 2.23 10.31
CA ASN A 80 -9.60 2.76 11.22
C ASN A 80 -8.79 3.88 10.58
N ALA A 81 -8.41 3.73 9.30
CA ALA A 81 -7.63 4.73 8.60
C ALA A 81 -8.45 6.00 8.35
N ALA A 82 -9.74 5.89 8.05
CA ALA A 82 -10.66 7.03 7.99
C ALA A 82 -10.83 7.71 9.36
N ALA A 83 -11.01 6.94 10.44
CA ALA A 83 -11.18 7.46 11.79
C ALA A 83 -9.97 8.29 12.25
N ARG A 84 -8.74 7.84 11.93
CA ARG A 84 -7.51 8.60 12.19
C ARG A 84 -7.45 9.95 11.45
N ARG A 85 -8.20 10.10 10.37
CA ARG A 85 -8.32 11.34 9.57
C ARG A 85 -9.56 12.15 9.96
N GLY A 86 -10.16 11.82 11.11
CA GLY A 86 -11.33 12.50 11.68
C GLY A 86 -12.66 12.08 11.06
N LEU A 87 -12.68 11.14 10.11
CA LEU A 87 -13.90 10.68 9.48
C LEU A 87 -14.39 9.41 10.18
N THR A 88 -15.55 9.47 10.81
CA THR A 88 -16.17 8.34 11.51
C THR A 88 -17.52 8.01 10.88
N ARG A 89 -18.12 6.87 11.25
CA ARG A 89 -19.48 6.53 10.79
C ARG A 89 -20.49 7.64 11.10
N ASP A 90 -20.34 8.32 12.23
CA ASP A 90 -21.28 9.35 12.70
C ASP A 90 -21.06 10.71 12.03
N SER A 91 -19.99 10.87 11.24
CA SER A 91 -19.70 12.11 10.51
C SER A 91 -20.69 12.41 9.39
N PHE A 92 -21.49 11.43 8.95
CA PHE A 92 -22.47 11.59 7.87
C PHE A 92 -23.64 10.60 7.97
N SER A 93 -24.73 10.94 7.28
CA SER A 93 -25.96 10.17 7.20
C SER A 93 -26.43 10.02 5.75
N VAL A 94 -27.11 8.90 5.46
CA VAL A 94 -27.84 8.74 4.18
C VAL A 94 -28.83 9.91 4.05
N GLY A 95 -28.80 10.57 2.89
CA GLY A 95 -29.53 11.81 2.61
C GLY A 95 -28.66 13.07 2.66
N ASP A 96 -27.45 13.00 3.22
CA ASP A 96 -26.53 14.13 3.23
C ASP A 96 -26.04 14.47 1.82
N ARG A 97 -25.94 15.77 1.54
CA ARG A 97 -25.31 16.26 0.31
C ARG A 97 -23.81 16.40 0.55
N VAL A 98 -23.03 15.62 -0.18
CA VAL A 98 -21.58 15.57 -0.05
C VAL A 98 -20.90 15.97 -1.35
N ARG A 99 -19.70 16.55 -1.25
CA ARG A 99 -18.79 16.67 -2.39
C ARG A 99 -17.65 15.69 -2.20
N VAL A 100 -17.34 14.92 -3.23
CA VAL A 100 -16.29 13.91 -3.19
C VAL A 100 -15.31 14.13 -4.32
N ALA A 101 -14.06 13.73 -4.11
CA ALA A 101 -13.05 13.77 -5.14
C ALA A 101 -12.17 12.53 -5.13
N GLY A 102 -11.80 12.04 -6.31
CA GLY A 102 -11.08 10.78 -6.42
C GLY A 102 -10.71 10.38 -7.85
N ASN A 103 -10.22 9.15 -7.98
CA ASN A 103 -9.83 8.57 -9.25
C ASN A 103 -10.99 7.72 -9.80
N PRO A 104 -11.59 8.06 -10.96
CA PRO A 104 -12.72 7.31 -11.52
C PRO A 104 -12.27 5.98 -12.12
N SER A 105 -13.21 5.10 -12.44
CA SER A 105 -12.93 3.83 -13.11
C SER A 105 -12.20 4.01 -14.45
N ASN A 106 -11.19 3.18 -14.73
CA ASN A 106 -10.57 3.08 -16.05
C ASN A 106 -11.38 2.22 -17.05
N ARG A 107 -12.48 1.61 -16.61
CA ARG A 107 -13.40 0.80 -17.42
C ARG A 107 -14.67 1.56 -17.82
N GLY A 108 -14.78 2.84 -17.47
CA GLY A 108 -15.95 3.67 -17.75
C GLY A 108 -17.18 3.32 -16.91
N LEU A 109 -16.99 2.63 -15.78
CA LEU A 109 -18.04 2.41 -14.78
C LEU A 109 -18.18 3.64 -13.88
N GLU A 110 -19.37 3.84 -13.32
CA GLU A 110 -19.67 4.86 -12.30
C GLU A 110 -19.11 4.45 -10.93
N THR A 111 -17.82 4.12 -10.88
CA THR A 111 -17.09 3.82 -9.65
C THR A 111 -15.88 4.74 -9.49
N MET A 112 -15.54 5.05 -8.24
CA MET A 112 -14.42 5.94 -7.91
C MET A 112 -13.65 5.45 -6.70
N LEU A 113 -12.33 5.49 -6.78
CA LEU A 113 -11.47 5.47 -5.60
C LEU A 113 -11.52 6.86 -4.96
N VAL A 114 -12.36 7.00 -3.94
CA VAL A 114 -12.58 8.30 -3.29
C VAL A 114 -11.40 8.61 -2.39
N THR A 115 -10.93 9.85 -2.44
CA THR A 115 -9.79 10.33 -1.65
C THR A 115 -10.19 11.45 -0.71
N HIS A 116 -11.11 12.32 -1.12
CA HIS A 116 -11.62 13.43 -0.32
C HIS A 116 -13.13 13.35 -0.23
N ILE A 117 -13.65 13.74 0.93
CA ILE A 117 -15.08 13.99 1.16
C ILE A 117 -15.23 15.32 1.91
N LEU A 118 -16.10 16.18 1.41
CA LEU A 118 -16.56 17.39 2.06
C LEU A 118 -17.99 17.16 2.55
N LEU A 119 -18.15 17.30 3.86
CA LEU A 119 -19.39 17.08 4.57
C LEU A 119 -20.27 18.36 4.56
N PRO A 120 -21.60 18.24 4.82
CA PRO A 120 -22.50 19.39 4.84
C PRO A 120 -22.14 20.46 5.87
N ASN A 121 -21.46 20.08 6.95
CA ASN A 121 -20.98 20.99 8.00
C ASN A 121 -19.75 21.82 7.58
N GLY A 122 -19.21 21.57 6.37
CA GLY A 122 -18.02 22.24 5.83
C GLY A 122 -16.70 21.56 6.18
N GLU A 123 -16.72 20.44 6.92
CA GLU A 123 -15.51 19.68 7.23
C GLU A 123 -15.08 18.82 6.04
N GLU A 124 -13.79 18.87 5.73
CA GLU A 124 -13.16 18.05 4.72
C GLU A 124 -12.33 16.96 5.37
N HIS A 125 -12.47 15.73 4.88
CA HIS A 125 -11.68 14.59 5.32
C HIS A 125 -11.04 13.86 4.15
N LEU A 126 -9.85 13.31 4.41
CA LEU A 126 -9.25 12.30 3.57
C LEU A 126 -9.82 10.93 3.94
N ILE A 127 -10.44 10.27 2.97
CA ILE A 127 -10.98 8.91 3.14
C ILE A 127 -10.02 7.84 2.57
N HIS A 128 -8.85 8.24 2.04
CA HIS A 128 -7.82 7.33 1.50
C HIS A 128 -6.41 7.70 2.00
N GLU A 129 -5.56 6.69 2.20
CA GLU A 129 -4.16 6.79 2.65
C GLU A 129 -3.22 7.67 1.83
N ARG A 130 -3.58 8.03 0.59
CA ARG A 130 -2.73 8.85 -0.24
C ARG A 130 -2.82 10.26 0.30
N SER A 131 -1.89 10.59 1.21
CA SER A 131 -1.72 11.93 1.75
C SER A 131 -1.72 12.93 0.60
N ARG A 132 -2.80 13.69 0.52
CA ARG A 132 -2.99 14.78 -0.41
C ARG A 132 -3.34 16.02 0.41
N PRO A 133 -2.91 17.21 -0.03
CA PRO A 133 -3.41 18.43 0.59
C PRO A 133 -4.93 18.44 0.49
N PHE A 134 -5.58 18.91 1.55
CA PHE A 134 -7.00 19.23 1.51
C PHE A 134 -7.29 20.08 0.27
N ARG A 135 -8.38 19.73 -0.40
CA ARG A 135 -8.80 20.24 -1.70
C ARG A 135 -9.64 21.50 -1.56
N TRP A 136 -10.45 21.58 -0.51
CA TRP A 136 -11.39 22.68 -0.27
C TRP A 136 -11.04 23.51 0.97
N THR A 137 -10.27 22.96 1.91
CA THR A 137 -9.89 23.60 3.19
C THR A 137 -8.37 23.64 3.38
N GLU A 138 -7.88 24.43 4.36
CA GLU A 138 -6.45 24.44 4.71
C GLU A 138 -6.09 23.23 5.58
N ALA A 139 -4.92 22.62 5.31
CA ALA A 139 -4.46 21.45 6.05
C ALA A 139 -4.11 21.78 7.51
N ILE A 140 -4.48 20.87 8.43
CA ILE A 140 -4.05 20.93 9.83
C ILE A 140 -2.55 20.57 9.89
N SER A 141 -1.75 21.40 10.55
CA SER A 141 -0.30 21.18 10.68
C SER A 141 0.02 19.87 11.38
N SER A 142 0.87 19.04 10.79
CA SER A 142 1.43 17.87 11.45
C SER A 142 2.26 18.27 12.68
N PRO A 143 2.18 17.54 13.80
CA PRO A 143 3.02 17.80 14.95
C PRO A 143 4.50 17.57 14.64
N SER A 144 5.39 18.35 15.25
CA SER A 144 6.84 18.13 15.16
C SER A 144 7.31 17.08 16.16
N ALA A 145 8.16 16.14 15.72
CA ALA A 145 8.82 15.19 16.60
C ALA A 145 9.72 15.89 17.63
N ASN A 146 9.82 15.32 18.83
CA ASN A 146 10.60 15.88 19.94
C ASN A 146 12.06 15.39 19.99
N GLY A 147 12.56 14.75 18.93
CA GLY A 147 13.92 14.18 18.88
C GLY A 147 14.09 12.85 19.62
N ASP A 148 13.01 12.24 20.09
CA ASP A 148 13.02 10.92 20.73
C ASP A 148 13.17 9.83 19.66
N ARG A 149 14.27 9.08 19.74
CA ARG A 149 14.67 8.04 18.78
C ARG A 149 14.31 6.63 19.25
N ASP A 150 13.56 6.47 20.33
CA ASP A 150 13.07 5.17 20.76
C ASP A 150 12.11 4.57 19.72
N ILE A 151 12.38 3.32 19.31
CA ILE A 151 11.53 2.58 18.38
C ILE A 151 10.27 2.03 19.07
N PHE A 152 10.30 1.83 20.39
CA PHE A 152 9.27 1.13 21.17
C PHE A 152 8.04 1.99 21.44
N ARG A 153 7.28 2.23 20.37
CA ARG A 153 6.05 3.02 20.36
C ARG A 153 5.22 2.67 19.13
N VAL A 154 4.07 3.33 18.99
CA VAL A 154 3.24 3.22 17.79
C VAL A 154 3.76 4.15 16.70
N TRP A 155 3.86 3.61 15.50
CA TRP A 155 4.24 4.31 14.28
C TRP A 155 3.07 4.23 13.30
N GLY A 156 2.68 5.38 12.77
CA GLY A 156 1.71 5.47 11.70
C GLY A 156 2.33 5.19 10.33
N PHE A 157 1.47 5.09 9.33
CA PHE A 157 1.91 5.01 7.94
C PHE A 157 2.70 6.26 7.54
N GLY A 158 3.89 6.06 6.97
CA GLY A 158 4.67 7.11 6.33
C GLY A 158 4.53 7.04 4.81
N SER A 159 5.45 6.33 4.17
CA SER A 159 5.46 6.15 2.71
C SER A 159 5.28 4.68 2.31
N PRO A 160 4.61 4.42 1.17
CA PRO A 160 4.39 3.05 0.71
C PRO A 160 5.71 2.39 0.35
N HIS A 161 5.85 1.11 0.63
CA HIS A 161 7.01 0.33 0.23
C HIS A 161 7.11 0.24 -1.30
N ARG A 162 8.26 0.64 -1.84
CA ARG A 162 8.53 0.62 -3.28
C ARG A 162 9.82 -0.14 -3.57
N PRO A 163 9.88 -0.89 -4.67
CA PRO A 163 11.12 -1.46 -5.15
C PRO A 163 12.16 -0.36 -5.40
N THR A 164 13.38 -0.53 -4.89
CA THR A 164 14.50 0.40 -5.16
C THR A 164 14.94 0.34 -6.64
N ARG A 165 14.63 -0.79 -7.28
CA ARG A 165 14.80 -1.08 -8.71
C ARG A 165 13.76 -2.13 -9.13
N PRO A 166 13.44 -2.25 -10.43
CA PRO A 166 12.56 -3.32 -10.90
C PRO A 166 13.07 -4.70 -10.48
N PHE A 167 12.17 -5.55 -9.99
CA PHE A 167 12.51 -6.93 -9.67
C PHE A 167 12.86 -7.72 -10.93
N VAL A 168 13.82 -8.62 -10.79
CA VAL A 168 14.23 -9.54 -11.86
C VAL A 168 13.76 -10.94 -11.48
N PHE A 169 12.65 -11.36 -12.07
CA PHE A 169 12.03 -12.64 -11.77
C PHE A 169 12.68 -13.79 -12.55
N THR A 170 12.63 -15.00 -11.99
CA THR A 170 12.83 -16.22 -12.76
C THR A 170 11.71 -16.37 -13.80
N GLU A 171 11.94 -17.19 -14.83
CA GLU A 171 10.94 -17.39 -15.89
C GLU A 171 9.65 -18.03 -15.35
N SER A 172 9.77 -18.94 -14.36
CA SER A 172 8.63 -19.54 -13.66
C SER A 172 7.84 -18.49 -12.88
N ALA A 173 8.50 -17.66 -12.07
CA ALA A 173 7.83 -16.62 -11.29
C ALA A 173 7.16 -15.57 -12.18
N ALA A 174 7.82 -15.15 -13.26
CA ALA A 174 7.25 -14.22 -14.23
C ALA A 174 5.95 -14.77 -14.87
N ARG A 175 5.92 -16.07 -15.21
CA ARG A 175 4.71 -16.73 -15.73
C ARG A 175 3.62 -16.86 -14.67
N ALA A 176 3.97 -17.25 -13.45
CA ALA A 176 3.01 -17.39 -12.35
C ALA A 176 2.33 -16.06 -12.04
N ARG A 177 3.11 -14.98 -11.91
CA ARG A 177 2.61 -13.62 -11.68
C ARG A 177 1.75 -13.13 -12.85
N ALA A 178 2.10 -13.45 -14.10
CA ALA A 178 1.31 -13.08 -15.27
C ALA A 178 -0.03 -13.85 -15.38
N ALA A 179 -0.13 -15.02 -14.76
CA ALA A 179 -1.33 -15.83 -14.72
C ALA A 179 -2.26 -15.48 -13.55
N TRP A 180 -1.76 -14.75 -12.55
CA TRP A 180 -2.50 -14.36 -11.36
C TRP A 180 -3.63 -13.39 -11.68
N ASN A 181 -4.80 -13.63 -11.09
CA ASN A 181 -6.00 -12.82 -11.28
C ASN A 181 -6.48 -12.26 -9.94
N ALA A 182 -6.47 -10.93 -9.81
CA ALA A 182 -6.88 -10.23 -8.60
C ALA A 182 -8.30 -10.55 -8.14
N ASP A 183 -9.22 -10.85 -9.07
CA ASP A 183 -10.62 -11.08 -8.76
C ASP A 183 -10.87 -12.48 -8.17
N THR A 184 -9.99 -13.46 -8.46
CA THR A 184 -10.18 -14.86 -8.05
C THR A 184 -9.13 -15.35 -7.07
N ASP A 185 -7.91 -14.80 -7.14
CA ASP A 185 -6.74 -15.35 -6.47
C ASP A 185 -6.36 -14.54 -5.23
N MET A 186 -6.82 -13.27 -5.13
CA MET A 186 -6.52 -12.40 -3.99
C MET A 186 -7.09 -12.96 -2.68
N LEU A 187 -6.19 -13.26 -1.74
CA LEU A 187 -6.52 -13.90 -0.46
C LEU A 187 -7.38 -13.00 0.44
N ALA A 188 -7.12 -11.69 0.41
CA ALA A 188 -7.86 -10.70 1.19
C ALA A 188 -9.38 -10.69 0.87
N LEU A 189 -9.78 -10.98 -0.38
CA LEU A 189 -11.20 -11.07 -0.76
C LEU A 189 -11.95 -12.21 -0.06
N ARG A 190 -11.22 -13.18 0.48
CA ARG A 190 -11.76 -14.36 1.20
C ARG A 190 -11.51 -14.28 2.70
N CYS A 191 -11.21 -13.09 3.22
CA CYS A 191 -10.79 -12.85 4.59
C CYS A 191 -9.63 -13.73 5.09
N ILE A 192 -8.67 -14.07 4.21
CA ILE A 192 -7.45 -14.78 4.58
C ILE A 192 -6.36 -13.74 4.84
N ALA A 193 -5.80 -13.74 6.05
CA ALA A 193 -4.76 -12.80 6.46
C ALA A 193 -3.47 -12.98 5.64
N PRO A 194 -2.75 -11.89 5.34
CA PRO A 194 -1.46 -11.95 4.69
C PRO A 194 -0.39 -12.51 5.64
N GLY A 195 0.57 -13.23 5.06
CA GLY A 195 1.80 -13.63 5.72
C GLY A 195 2.98 -12.73 5.35
N MET A 196 4.18 -13.07 5.82
CA MET A 196 5.40 -12.34 5.47
C MET A 196 5.78 -12.54 4.00
N PRO A 197 6.33 -11.51 3.32
CA PRO A 197 6.50 -10.13 3.77
C PRO A 197 5.25 -9.25 3.60
N ASN A 198 4.20 -9.70 2.90
CA ASN A 198 3.01 -8.87 2.63
C ASN A 198 2.42 -8.24 3.91
N ALA A 199 2.41 -8.98 5.02
CA ALA A 199 1.95 -8.52 6.33
C ALA A 199 2.63 -7.24 6.84
N VAL A 200 3.88 -6.93 6.45
CA VAL A 200 4.64 -5.74 6.89
C VAL A 200 4.75 -4.65 5.81
N LEU A 201 4.21 -4.90 4.61
CA LEU A 201 4.14 -3.94 3.50
C LEU A 201 2.83 -3.15 3.48
N ASN A 202 2.06 -3.26 4.56
CA ASN A 202 0.72 -2.69 4.66
C ASN A 202 0.75 -1.21 5.08
N PRO A 203 -0.34 -0.45 4.86
CA PRO A 203 -0.41 0.97 5.17
C PRO A 203 -0.99 1.29 6.56
N TYR A 204 -0.92 0.37 7.53
CA TYR A 204 -1.57 0.52 8.83
C TYR A 204 -0.56 0.69 9.97
N PRO A 205 -0.96 1.31 11.10
CA PRO A 205 -0.07 1.50 12.23
C PRO A 205 0.56 0.21 12.72
N ILE A 206 1.82 0.33 13.12
CA ILE A 206 2.59 -0.74 13.74
C ILE A 206 3.08 -0.30 15.11
N GLU A 207 3.30 -1.24 16.02
CA GLU A 207 3.82 -0.97 17.36
C GLU A 207 4.91 -1.97 17.70
N PHE A 208 6.08 -1.46 18.08
CA PHE A 208 7.14 -2.26 18.67
C PHE A 208 7.00 -2.23 20.19
N ILE A 209 6.95 -3.42 20.80
CA ILE A 209 6.87 -3.60 22.24
C ILE A 209 8.10 -4.40 22.68
N ASP A 210 8.89 -3.83 23.58
CA ASP A 210 9.97 -4.53 24.25
C ASP A 210 9.39 -5.51 25.30
N GLU A 211 9.65 -6.80 25.12
CA GLU A 211 9.28 -7.86 26.06
C GLU A 211 10.52 -8.57 26.64
N GLY A 212 11.68 -7.90 26.63
CA GLY A 212 12.95 -8.42 27.15
C GLY A 212 13.69 -9.25 26.10
N ASP A 213 13.54 -10.57 26.18
CA ASP A 213 14.18 -11.50 25.22
C ASP A 213 13.50 -11.48 23.83
N TRP A 214 12.35 -10.83 23.74
CA TRP A 214 11.53 -10.73 22.55
C TRP A 214 11.15 -9.28 22.27
N ILE A 215 11.01 -8.95 20.99
CA ILE A 215 10.28 -7.78 20.55
C ILE A 215 8.99 -8.26 19.91
N ARG A 216 7.85 -7.75 20.37
CA ARG A 216 6.57 -7.95 19.70
C ARG A 216 6.31 -6.79 18.74
N LEU A 217 6.16 -7.11 17.46
CA LEU A 217 5.66 -6.18 16.45
C LEU A 217 4.17 -6.43 16.23
N ARG A 218 3.32 -5.52 16.70
CA ARG A 218 1.89 -5.53 16.41
C ARG A 218 1.64 -4.74 15.14
N ILE A 219 0.75 -5.25 14.30
CA ILE A 219 0.31 -4.62 13.07
C ILE A 219 -1.20 -4.51 13.14
N GLU A 220 -1.74 -3.30 12.96
CA GLU A 220 -3.18 -3.10 13.06
C GLU A 220 -3.93 -3.96 12.02
N GLN A 221 -3.44 -4.03 10.78
CA GLN A 221 -4.06 -4.85 9.75
C GLN A 221 -4.10 -6.32 10.20
N TRP A 222 -5.30 -6.91 10.16
CA TRP A 222 -5.57 -8.29 10.59
C TRP A 222 -5.24 -8.62 12.05
N ASN A 223 -4.95 -7.61 12.90
CA ASN A 223 -4.39 -7.80 14.24
C ASN A 223 -3.13 -8.68 14.22
N ALA A 224 -2.32 -8.61 13.15
CA ALA A 224 -1.15 -9.46 13.02
C ALA A 224 -0.13 -9.14 14.13
N THR A 225 0.53 -10.19 14.61
CA THR A 225 1.55 -10.10 15.67
C THR A 225 2.74 -10.93 15.25
N LEU A 226 3.88 -10.27 15.12
CA LEU A 226 5.17 -10.90 14.83
C LEU A 226 5.99 -10.90 16.12
N MET A 227 6.53 -12.06 16.47
CA MET A 227 7.44 -12.23 17.60
C MET A 227 8.86 -12.31 17.07
N ILE A 228 9.71 -11.37 17.49
CA ILE A 228 11.10 -11.27 17.08
C ILE A 228 11.96 -11.74 18.25
N ASP A 229 12.63 -12.86 18.05
CA ASP A 229 13.56 -13.46 19.01
C ASP A 229 14.87 -12.66 19.04
N MET A 230 15.16 -11.98 20.14
CA MET A 230 16.36 -11.14 20.27
C MET A 230 17.56 -11.87 20.90
N VAL A 231 17.41 -13.15 21.25
CA VAL A 231 18.40 -13.90 22.03
C VAL A 231 18.96 -15.11 21.31
N SER A 232 18.15 -15.79 20.50
CA SER A 232 18.59 -17.00 19.79
C SER A 232 19.55 -16.67 18.66
N GLU A 233 20.63 -17.44 18.54
CA GLU A 233 21.58 -17.30 17.43
C GLU A 233 21.09 -17.94 16.12
N ARG A 234 20.11 -18.85 16.21
CA ARG A 234 19.54 -19.59 15.08
C ARG A 234 18.10 -20.00 15.37
N VAL A 235 17.33 -20.24 14.31
CA VAL A 235 15.95 -20.74 14.42
C VAL A 235 15.98 -22.12 15.12
N PRO A 236 15.10 -22.36 16.12
CA PRO A 236 14.97 -23.66 16.76
C PRO A 236 14.68 -24.78 15.76
N GLU A 237 15.26 -25.96 15.97
CA GLU A 237 15.10 -27.11 15.05
C GLU A 237 13.65 -27.64 15.00
N ASP A 238 12.84 -27.33 16.01
CA ASP A 238 11.42 -27.68 16.12
C ASP A 238 10.48 -26.52 15.74
N ALA A 239 11.00 -25.43 15.18
CA ALA A 239 10.18 -24.32 14.70
C ALA A 239 9.24 -24.80 13.57
N VAL A 240 7.95 -24.55 13.76
CA VAL A 240 6.91 -24.90 12.79
C VAL A 240 6.69 -23.72 11.85
N PRO A 241 6.65 -23.93 10.52
CA PRO A 241 6.31 -22.87 9.59
C PRO A 241 4.95 -22.24 9.88
N SER A 242 4.86 -20.92 9.67
CA SER A 242 3.63 -20.15 9.90
C SER A 242 3.49 -19.04 8.86
N LEU A 243 2.32 -18.43 8.76
CA LEU A 243 2.10 -17.28 7.87
C LEU A 243 3.16 -16.18 8.06
N HIS A 244 3.60 -15.95 9.31
CA HIS A 244 4.58 -14.91 9.65
C HIS A 244 6.01 -15.44 9.82
N GLY A 245 6.22 -16.75 9.70
CA GLY A 245 7.52 -17.38 9.88
C GLY A 245 8.05 -17.34 11.30
N TYR A 246 9.37 -17.47 11.42
CA TYR A 246 10.16 -17.30 12.64
C TYR A 246 11.18 -16.18 12.42
N SER A 247 11.15 -15.16 13.27
CA SER A 247 11.99 -13.96 13.16
C SER A 247 13.09 -13.95 14.22
N LEU A 248 14.33 -13.79 13.78
CA LEU A 248 15.50 -13.53 14.62
C LEU A 248 15.86 -12.05 14.51
N GLY A 249 16.08 -11.37 15.63
CA GLY A 249 16.40 -9.96 15.69
C GLY A 249 17.78 -9.69 16.28
N SER A 250 18.41 -8.62 15.82
CA SER A 250 19.66 -8.10 16.39
C SER A 250 19.77 -6.59 16.18
N TRP A 251 20.59 -5.93 16.99
CA TRP A 251 20.87 -4.51 16.86
C TRP A 251 22.21 -4.27 16.16
N GLU A 252 22.17 -3.53 15.05
CA GLU A 252 23.35 -2.97 14.38
C GLU A 252 23.41 -1.46 14.61
N GLY A 253 24.10 -1.04 15.68
CA GLY A 253 24.07 0.36 16.11
C GLY A 253 22.67 0.73 16.60
N ASP A 254 22.00 1.64 15.88
CA ASP A 254 20.63 2.10 16.13
C ASP A 254 19.58 1.47 15.19
N THR A 255 20.00 0.46 14.41
CA THR A 255 19.14 -0.23 13.45
C THR A 255 18.76 -1.60 14.00
N LEU A 256 17.45 -1.86 14.11
CA LEU A 256 16.93 -3.20 14.37
C LEU A 256 16.95 -3.99 13.06
N VAL A 257 17.70 -5.07 13.03
CA VAL A 257 17.80 -5.99 11.89
C VAL A 257 17.06 -7.27 12.23
N VAL A 258 16.07 -7.62 11.43
CA VAL A 258 15.22 -8.80 11.62
C VAL A 258 15.36 -9.72 10.43
N THR A 259 15.65 -11.00 10.66
CA THR A 259 15.68 -12.03 9.62
C THR A 259 14.58 -13.04 9.89
N THR A 260 13.68 -13.21 8.92
CA THR A 260 12.52 -14.09 9.01
C THR A 260 12.61 -15.21 7.98
N SER A 261 12.36 -16.45 8.43
CA SER A 261 12.33 -17.67 7.59
C SER A 261 11.17 -18.58 8.03
N HIS A 262 11.05 -19.80 7.50
CA HIS A 262 9.96 -20.74 7.82
C HIS A 262 8.57 -20.14 7.51
N ILE A 263 8.48 -19.40 6.41
CA ILE A 263 7.26 -18.71 6.01
C ILE A 263 6.36 -19.68 5.24
N ASP A 264 5.15 -19.88 5.73
CA ASP A 264 4.09 -20.65 5.08
C ASP A 264 3.06 -19.70 4.45
N PHE A 265 3.51 -18.87 3.50
CA PHE A 265 2.67 -17.94 2.76
C PHE A 265 3.13 -17.84 1.30
N PRO A 266 2.23 -17.87 0.31
CA PRO A 266 2.62 -18.09 -1.08
C PRO A 266 3.03 -16.82 -1.84
N TYR A 267 2.87 -15.63 -1.27
CA TYR A 267 3.03 -14.38 -2.02
C TYR A 267 3.89 -13.35 -1.29
N VAL A 268 4.74 -12.65 -2.05
CA VAL A 268 5.46 -11.46 -1.58
C VAL A 268 4.50 -10.28 -1.39
N ASP A 269 3.50 -10.19 -2.26
CA ASP A 269 2.64 -9.01 -2.42
C ASP A 269 1.20 -9.36 -2.82
N ASP A 270 0.34 -8.34 -2.89
CA ASP A 270 -1.04 -8.44 -3.42
C ASP A 270 -1.08 -8.45 -4.96
N GLU A 271 0.00 -8.85 -5.62
CA GLU A 271 0.17 -8.85 -7.08
C GLU A 271 0.46 -10.24 -7.64
N GLY A 272 0.43 -11.26 -6.77
CA GLY A 272 0.70 -12.64 -7.13
C GLY A 272 2.18 -12.92 -7.37
N THR A 273 3.10 -12.10 -6.86
CA THR A 273 4.53 -12.41 -6.87
C THR A 273 4.76 -13.63 -5.97
N PRO A 274 5.20 -14.79 -6.51
CA PRO A 274 5.32 -16.00 -5.70
C PRO A 274 6.45 -15.89 -4.67
N LEU A 275 6.27 -16.59 -3.54
CA LEU A 275 7.26 -16.75 -2.49
C LEU A 275 7.46 -18.26 -2.24
N SER A 276 8.72 -18.71 -2.21
CA SER A 276 9.06 -20.10 -1.88
C SER A 276 9.13 -20.32 -0.37
N ALA A 277 9.00 -21.58 0.06
CA ALA A 277 9.14 -21.96 1.47
C ALA A 277 10.57 -21.74 2.02
N ASP A 278 11.57 -21.71 1.13
CA ASP A 278 12.98 -21.48 1.47
C ASP A 278 13.35 -19.99 1.46
N ALA A 279 12.38 -19.11 1.21
CA ALA A 279 12.61 -17.68 1.19
C ALA A 279 13.03 -17.14 2.56
N VAL A 280 13.94 -16.15 2.54
CA VAL A 280 14.39 -15.43 3.72
C VAL A 280 14.13 -13.94 3.52
N ILE A 281 13.46 -13.33 4.49
CA ILE A 281 13.15 -11.90 4.52
C ILE A 281 14.10 -11.25 5.53
N THR A 282 14.80 -10.19 5.11
CA THR A 282 15.62 -9.37 6.01
C THR A 282 15.07 -7.95 6.04
N GLU A 283 14.65 -7.51 7.22
CA GLU A 283 14.12 -6.17 7.48
C GLU A 283 15.16 -5.37 8.27
N ARG A 284 15.27 -4.08 7.97
CA ARG A 284 16.10 -3.11 8.68
C ARG A 284 15.24 -1.91 9.03
N PHE A 285 15.09 -1.66 10.33
CA PHE A 285 14.33 -0.53 10.87
C PHE A 285 15.29 0.47 11.51
N THR A 286 15.38 1.67 10.95
CA THR A 286 16.25 2.74 11.47
C THR A 286 15.41 3.97 11.79
N VAL A 287 15.41 4.41 13.05
CA VAL A 287 14.74 5.64 13.45
C VAL A 287 15.56 6.85 13.01
N SER A 288 14.92 7.80 12.31
CA SER A 288 15.53 9.04 11.85
C SER A 288 16.13 9.86 12.99
N GLU A 289 17.09 10.75 12.68
CA GLU A 289 17.78 11.55 13.70
C GLU A 289 16.84 12.46 14.49
N ASP A 290 15.78 12.97 13.86
CA ASP A 290 14.76 13.80 14.48
C ASP A 290 13.67 12.98 15.20
N GLY A 291 13.75 11.66 15.13
CA GLY A 291 12.78 10.74 15.72
C GLY A 291 11.39 10.85 15.09
N SER A 292 11.26 11.36 13.87
CA SER A 292 9.95 11.51 13.21
C SER A 292 9.58 10.32 12.32
N GLU A 293 10.53 9.48 11.94
CA GLU A 293 10.32 8.41 10.95
C GLU A 293 11.13 7.15 11.28
N ILE A 294 10.58 5.97 10.98
CA ILE A 294 11.36 4.75 10.75
C ILE A 294 11.57 4.60 9.25
N GLN A 295 12.84 4.52 8.86
CA GLN A 295 13.25 4.03 7.56
C GLN A 295 13.19 2.50 7.59
N HIS A 296 12.36 1.90 6.74
CA HIS A 296 12.18 0.46 6.65
C HIS A 296 12.67 -0.06 5.30
N GLU A 297 13.81 -0.75 5.30
CA GLU A 297 14.32 -1.50 4.15
C GLU A 297 14.03 -2.99 4.35
N LEU A 298 13.41 -3.63 3.35
CA LEU A 298 13.11 -5.05 3.35
C LEU A 298 13.73 -5.71 2.12
N THR A 299 14.49 -6.78 2.34
CA THR A 299 15.12 -7.60 1.31
C THR A 299 14.52 -9.00 1.32
N VAL A 300 13.98 -9.43 0.17
CA VAL A 300 13.51 -10.80 -0.09
C VAL A 300 14.62 -11.57 -0.81
N THR A 301 15.14 -12.61 -0.17
CA THR A 301 16.07 -13.57 -0.77
C THR A 301 15.35 -14.87 -1.04
N ASP A 302 15.01 -15.10 -2.31
CA ASP A 302 14.31 -16.29 -2.78
C ASP A 302 14.77 -16.63 -4.21
N PRO A 303 15.80 -17.47 -4.38
CA PRO A 303 16.39 -17.77 -5.68
C PRO A 303 15.47 -18.59 -6.60
N GLU A 304 14.38 -19.15 -6.09
CA GLU A 304 13.39 -19.84 -6.93
C GLU A 304 12.56 -18.83 -7.74
N ASN A 305 12.26 -17.67 -7.14
CA ASN A 305 11.38 -16.68 -7.72
C ASN A 305 12.09 -15.42 -8.22
N PHE A 306 13.27 -15.11 -7.68
CA PHE A 306 14.07 -13.95 -8.05
C PHE A 306 15.48 -14.34 -8.52
N VAL A 307 15.95 -13.69 -9.58
CA VAL A 307 17.32 -13.86 -10.10
C VAL A 307 18.36 -13.24 -9.15
N GLU A 308 17.95 -12.23 -8.40
CA GLU A 308 18.72 -11.53 -7.38
C GLU A 308 17.77 -11.04 -6.29
N PRO A 309 18.25 -10.77 -5.07
CA PRO A 309 17.37 -10.30 -3.99
C PRO A 309 16.53 -9.09 -4.40
N ALA A 310 15.25 -9.15 -4.05
CA ALA A 310 14.28 -8.08 -4.25
C ALA A 310 14.30 -7.15 -3.04
N VAL A 311 14.54 -5.86 -3.26
CA VAL A 311 14.66 -4.87 -2.19
C VAL A 311 13.55 -3.84 -2.33
N VAL A 312 12.80 -3.64 -1.25
CA VAL A 312 11.79 -2.59 -1.13
C VAL A 312 12.14 -1.66 0.01
N TYR A 313 11.75 -0.39 -0.14
CA TYR A 313 11.94 0.64 0.86
C TYR A 313 10.63 1.37 1.10
N GLY A 314 10.28 1.57 2.36
CA GLY A 314 9.12 2.35 2.80
C GLY A 314 9.43 3.04 4.13
N THR A 315 8.47 3.80 4.65
CA THR A 315 8.66 4.50 5.91
C THR A 315 7.43 4.46 6.81
N TRP A 316 7.68 4.52 8.11
CA TRP A 316 6.65 4.69 9.14
C TRP A 316 6.87 6.02 9.84
N SER A 317 5.81 6.78 10.11
CA SER A 317 5.93 8.12 10.69
C SER A 317 5.40 8.14 12.11
N TRP A 318 6.08 8.88 12.99
CA TRP A 318 5.56 9.17 14.31
C TRP A 318 4.36 10.12 14.22
N VAL A 319 3.26 9.72 14.87
CA VAL A 319 2.03 10.52 14.94
C VAL A 319 1.59 10.59 16.40
N PRO A 320 1.49 11.78 17.01
CA PRO A 320 1.05 11.89 18.41
C PRO A 320 -0.32 11.27 18.66
N GLY A 321 -0.41 10.46 19.72
CA GLY A 321 -1.67 9.85 20.15
C GLY A 321 -2.22 8.78 19.20
N ILE A 322 -1.43 8.32 18.23
CA ILE A 322 -1.82 7.18 17.40
C ILE A 322 -1.78 5.89 18.22
N GLU A 323 -2.78 5.04 18.02
CA GLU A 323 -2.91 3.73 18.68
C GLU A 323 -3.09 2.65 17.60
N VAL A 324 -2.71 1.41 17.94
CA VAL A 324 -3.02 0.23 17.13
C VAL A 324 -4.44 -0.23 17.46
N GLY A 325 -5.37 0.00 16.52
CA GLY A 325 -6.76 -0.42 16.64
C GLY A 325 -6.97 -1.93 16.40
N THR A 326 -8.22 -2.37 16.51
CA THR A 326 -8.65 -3.71 16.11
C THR A 326 -9.05 -3.74 14.64
N PHE A 327 -8.72 -4.81 13.92
CA PHE A 327 -9.12 -5.01 12.52
C PHE A 327 -9.91 -6.30 12.37
N GLU A 328 -11.22 -6.19 12.14
CA GLU A 328 -12.09 -7.33 11.86
C GLU A 328 -12.48 -7.32 10.37
N CYS A 329 -12.05 -8.34 9.60
CA CYS A 329 -12.50 -8.50 8.21
C CYS A 329 -13.91 -9.08 8.19
N GLU A 330 -14.83 -8.40 7.51
CA GLU A 330 -16.15 -8.92 7.23
C GLU A 330 -16.27 -9.22 5.72
N PRO A 331 -16.62 -10.45 5.31
CA PRO A 331 -16.84 -10.76 3.91
C PRO A 331 -17.89 -9.84 3.29
N GLY A 332 -17.56 -9.30 2.11
CA GLY A 332 -18.39 -8.38 1.32
C GLY A 332 -19.70 -8.99 0.86
#